data_AF-A0A349L1M5-F1
#
_entry.id   AF-A0A349L1M5-F1
#
_cell.length_a   1.000
_cell.length_b   1.000
_cell.length_c   1.000
_cell.angle_alpha   90.00
_cell.angle_beta   90.00
_cell.angle_gamma   90.00
#
_symmetry.space_group_name_H-M   'P 1'
#
loop_
_entity.id
_entity.type
_entity.pdbx_description
1 polymer ?
#
loop_
_entity_poly.entity_id
_entity_poly.type
_entity_poly.pdbx_seq_one_letter_code
_entity_poly.pdbx_strand_id
1 'polypeptide(L)'
;INAGPKPLALYVWSHKQAHIDAILGRTSSGGACVNHCVAQFAHGNLPFGGINNSGIGSAHGIYGFKAFSHERGVLRSSPLMLIKLFFPPYSKQRNYLVRKTVDMMRLPML
;
A
#
# COMPACT_ATOMS: atom_id res chain seq x y z
N ILE A 1 7.73 -23.56 7.68
CA ILE A 1 7.20 -22.17 7.68
C ILE A 1 5.94 -22.10 6.83
N ASN A 2 6.03 -22.27 5.51
CA ASN A 2 4.90 -22.07 4.59
C ASN A 2 3.71 -23.02 4.76
N ALA A 3 3.90 -24.20 5.36
CA ALA A 3 2.81 -25.12 5.65
C ALA A 3 1.94 -24.69 6.85
N GLY A 4 2.37 -23.69 7.63
CA GLY A 4 1.63 -23.17 8.79
C GLY A 4 0.98 -21.81 8.52
N PRO A 5 0.15 -21.31 9.45
CA PRO A 5 -0.35 -19.95 9.41
C PRO A 5 0.78 -18.92 9.36
N LYS A 6 0.57 -17.80 8.64
CA LYS A 6 1.56 -16.73 8.55
C LYS A 6 1.87 -16.16 9.95
N PRO A 7 3.14 -16.19 10.39
CA PRO A 7 3.52 -15.75 11.73
C PRO A 7 3.61 -14.23 11.84
N LEU A 8 3.52 -13.72 13.07
CA LEU A 8 3.72 -12.28 13.36
C LEU A 8 5.17 -11.86 13.10
N ALA A 9 6.15 -12.68 13.48
CA ALA A 9 7.56 -12.39 13.30
C ALA A 9 8.31 -13.60 12.71
N LEU A 10 9.27 -13.32 11.84
CA LEU A 10 10.22 -14.28 11.31
C LEU A 10 11.64 -13.86 11.71
N TYR A 11 12.43 -14.81 12.20
CA TYR A 11 13.81 -14.54 12.59
C TYR A 11 14.77 -15.43 11.80
N VAL A 12 15.76 -14.83 11.14
CA VAL A 12 16.70 -15.51 10.26
C VAL A 12 18.11 -15.31 10.79
N TRP A 13 18.83 -16.38 11.13
CA TRP A 13 20.24 -16.31 11.50
C TRP A 13 21.11 -16.86 10.37
N SER A 14 21.87 -16.00 9.70
CA SER A 14 22.76 -16.36 8.61
C SER A 14 23.72 -15.21 8.30
N HIS A 15 24.94 -15.53 7.89
CA HIS A 15 25.87 -14.57 7.28
C HIS A 15 25.89 -14.66 5.75
N LYS A 16 25.21 -15.65 5.16
CA LYS A 16 25.12 -15.83 3.70
C LYS A 16 23.91 -15.09 3.16
N GLN A 17 24.14 -14.05 2.35
CA GLN A 17 23.08 -13.22 1.77
C GLN A 17 22.07 -14.04 0.95
N ALA A 18 22.56 -14.99 0.13
CA ALA A 18 21.70 -15.86 -0.67
C ALA A 18 20.69 -16.66 0.19
N HIS A 19 21.06 -17.05 1.41
CA HIS A 19 20.13 -17.73 2.32
C HIS A 19 19.10 -16.77 2.91
N ILE A 20 19.53 -15.57 3.28
CA ILE A 20 18.64 -14.52 3.81
C ILE A 20 17.59 -14.17 2.76
N ASP A 21 18.01 -13.85 1.54
CA ASP A 21 17.13 -13.48 0.45
C ASP A 21 16.19 -14.63 0.07
N ALA A 22 16.69 -15.87 0.04
CA ALA A 22 15.86 -17.04 -0.26
C ALA A 22 14.78 -17.24 0.81
N ILE A 23 15.08 -17.05 2.09
CA ILE A 23 14.09 -17.20 3.16
C ILE A 23 13.07 -16.05 3.13
N LEU A 24 13.54 -14.80 3.06
CA LEU A 24 12.66 -13.62 3.02
C LEU A 24 11.79 -13.59 1.76
N GLY A 25 12.34 -13.96 0.60
CA GLY A 25 11.62 -13.97 -0.67
C GLY A 25 10.64 -15.14 -0.84
N ARG A 26 10.76 -16.21 -0.04
CA ARG A 26 9.91 -17.41 -0.14
C ARG A 26 8.95 -17.59 1.05
N THR A 27 8.92 -16.66 2.00
CA THR A 27 8.05 -16.71 3.18
C THR A 27 7.32 -15.38 3.37
N SER A 28 6.28 -15.37 4.21
CA SER A 28 5.49 -14.17 4.50
C SER A 28 5.18 -14.13 6.00
N SER A 29 5.50 -13.00 6.65
CA SER A 29 5.28 -12.73 8.07
C SER A 29 4.91 -11.26 8.28
N GLY A 30 4.45 -10.90 9.48
CA GLY A 30 4.17 -9.50 9.84
C GLY A 30 5.43 -8.62 9.83
N GLY A 31 6.51 -9.11 10.44
CA GLY A 31 7.84 -8.53 10.36
C GLY A 31 8.94 -9.59 10.33
N ALA A 32 10.18 -9.16 10.09
CA ALA A 32 11.34 -10.03 10.13
C ALA A 32 12.56 -9.36 10.76
N CYS A 33 13.47 -10.17 11.31
CA CYS A 33 14.81 -9.74 11.71
C CYS A 33 15.85 -10.74 11.21
N VAL A 34 17.00 -10.21 10.82
CA VAL A 34 18.17 -10.99 10.41
C VAL A 34 19.25 -10.83 11.48
N ASN A 35 19.77 -11.94 12.01
CA ASN A 35 20.77 -12.00 13.08
C ASN A 35 20.37 -11.20 14.35
N HIS A 36 19.06 -11.06 14.57
CA HIS A 36 18.48 -10.44 15.75
C HIS A 36 17.08 -11.03 16.00
N CYS A 37 16.57 -10.86 17.20
CA CYS A 37 15.15 -11.09 17.51
C CYS A 37 14.56 -9.87 18.24
N VAL A 38 13.25 -9.66 18.12
CA VAL A 38 12.46 -8.62 18.81
C VAL A 38 12.81 -7.16 18.48
N ALA A 39 14.04 -6.82 18.09
CA ALA A 39 14.47 -5.43 17.85
C ALA A 39 13.64 -4.69 16.80
N GLN A 40 13.03 -5.38 15.84
CA GLN A 40 12.11 -4.75 14.89
C GLN A 40 10.91 -4.09 15.57
N PHE A 41 10.49 -4.59 16.73
CA PHE A 41 9.42 -3.99 17.54
C PHE A 41 9.88 -2.71 18.24
N ALA A 42 11.14 -2.62 18.68
CA ALA A 42 11.67 -1.44 19.34
C ALA A 42 11.93 -0.27 18.36
N HIS A 43 11.97 -0.54 17.07
CA HIS A 43 12.26 0.48 16.05
C HIS A 43 11.00 1.28 15.68
N GLY A 44 10.84 2.46 16.29
CA GLY A 44 9.67 3.36 16.13
C GLY A 44 9.26 3.72 14.69
N ASN A 45 10.20 3.65 13.75
CA ASN A 45 9.95 3.97 12.34
C ASN A 45 9.59 2.75 11.47
N LEU A 46 9.49 1.55 12.04
CA LEU A 46 8.99 0.37 11.35
C LEU A 46 7.51 0.13 11.73
N PRO A 47 6.65 -0.21 10.76
CA PRO A 47 5.30 -0.65 11.08
C PRO A 47 5.37 -1.96 11.85
N PHE A 48 4.60 -2.07 12.93
CA PHE A 48 4.45 -3.32 13.66
C PHE A 48 3.01 -3.81 13.53
N GLY A 49 2.84 -5.00 12.95
CA GLY A 49 1.54 -5.55 12.62
C GLY A 49 1.64 -6.98 12.10
N GLY A 50 0.49 -7.66 12.09
CA GLY A 50 0.38 -9.03 11.60
C GLY A 50 -0.04 -9.09 10.13
N ILE A 51 -0.07 -10.31 9.61
CA ILE A 51 -0.69 -10.63 8.32
C ILE A 51 -1.53 -11.90 8.45
N ASN A 52 -2.76 -11.85 7.93
CA ASN A 52 -3.74 -12.94 7.99
C ASN A 52 -3.97 -13.40 9.45
N ASN A 53 -3.62 -14.65 9.75
CA ASN A 53 -3.86 -15.27 11.06
C ASN A 53 -3.06 -14.62 12.21
N SER A 54 -1.97 -13.90 11.91
CA SER A 54 -1.19 -13.19 12.93
C SER A 54 -1.71 -11.78 13.23
N GLY A 55 -2.72 -11.30 12.50
CA GLY A 55 -3.31 -9.97 12.65
C GLY A 55 -3.57 -9.28 11.31
N ILE A 56 -4.33 -8.20 11.35
CA ILE A 56 -4.64 -7.35 10.19
C ILE A 56 -4.32 -5.90 10.56
N GLY A 57 -3.61 -5.21 9.67
CA GLY A 57 -3.16 -3.84 9.90
C GLY A 57 -1.86 -3.76 10.68
N SER A 58 -1.38 -2.53 10.86
CA SER A 58 -0.14 -2.23 11.56
C SER A 58 -0.27 -0.91 12.30
N ALA A 59 0.40 -0.82 13.45
CA ALA A 59 0.54 0.42 14.21
C ALA A 59 2.03 0.75 14.38
N HIS A 60 2.33 1.54 15.42
CA HIS A 60 3.64 2.10 15.77
C HIS A 60 3.97 3.42 15.06
N GLY A 61 4.54 4.38 15.79
CA GLY A 61 4.93 5.69 15.26
C GLY A 61 3.86 6.34 14.37
N ILE A 62 4.28 6.79 13.18
CA ILE A 62 3.39 7.38 12.17
C ILE A 62 2.35 6.39 11.63
N TYR A 63 2.65 5.09 11.59
CA TYR A 63 1.71 4.06 11.13
C TYR A 63 0.55 3.90 12.12
N GLY A 64 0.82 3.99 13.42
CA GLY A 64 -0.21 4.04 14.46
C GLY A 64 -1.08 5.28 14.32
N PHE A 65 -0.48 6.47 14.15
CA PHE A 65 -1.24 7.69 13.90
C PHE A 65 -2.18 7.54 12.68
N LYS A 66 -1.66 7.01 11.57
CA LYS A 66 -2.46 6.74 10.36
C LYS A 66 -3.57 5.73 10.61
N ALA A 67 -3.30 4.65 11.35
CA ALA A 67 -4.30 3.61 11.65
C ALA A 67 -5.50 4.13 12.44
N PHE A 68 -5.32 5.17 13.26
CA PHE A 68 -6.37 5.81 14.04
C PHE A 68 -6.84 7.15 13.47
N SER A 69 -6.43 7.49 12.24
CA SER A 69 -6.82 8.72 11.56
C SER A 69 -7.62 8.41 10.30
N HIS A 70 -8.50 9.34 9.91
CA HIS A 70 -9.16 9.32 8.60
C HIS A 70 -8.44 10.28 7.65
N GLU A 71 -7.76 9.74 6.63
CA GLU A 71 -7.13 10.54 5.57
C GLU A 71 -8.20 11.15 4.65
N ARG A 72 -8.70 12.34 5.03
CA ARG A 72 -9.77 13.04 4.30
C ARG A 72 -9.24 13.63 2.99
N GLY A 73 -9.69 13.08 1.87
CA GLY A 73 -9.48 13.68 0.55
C GLY A 73 -10.21 15.02 0.38
N VAL A 74 -9.48 16.08 0.01
CA VAL A 74 -10.04 17.41 -0.25
C VAL A 74 -9.55 17.89 -1.63
N LEU A 75 -10.49 18.16 -2.53
CA LEU A 75 -10.22 18.77 -3.83
C LEU A 75 -10.76 20.20 -3.86
N ARG A 76 -9.91 21.17 -4.20
CA ARG A 76 -10.29 22.56 -4.41
C ARG A 76 -10.21 22.89 -5.90
N SER A 77 -11.34 23.23 -6.50
CA SER A 77 -11.39 23.69 -7.90
C SER A 77 -10.92 25.14 -8.01
N SER A 78 -10.22 25.47 -9.09
CA SER A 78 -9.94 26.87 -9.45
C SER A 78 -11.21 27.56 -9.99
N PRO A 79 -11.28 28.90 -10.00
CA PRO A 79 -12.40 29.62 -10.64
C PRO A 79 -12.61 29.23 -12.11
N LEU A 80 -11.53 28.88 -12.81
CA LEU A 80 -11.58 28.28 -14.14
C LEU A 80 -11.82 26.77 -14.00
N MET A 81 -13.09 26.37 -13.92
CA MET A 81 -13.49 24.96 -13.83
C MET A 81 -13.50 24.30 -15.21
N LEU A 82 -12.34 23.88 -15.73
CA LEU A 82 -12.26 23.11 -16.98
C LEU A 82 -13.06 21.81 -16.94
N ILE A 83 -13.26 21.24 -15.74
CA ILE A 83 -14.14 20.07 -15.53
C ILE A 83 -15.58 20.33 -16.00
N LYS A 84 -16.02 21.60 -16.07
CA LYS A 84 -17.34 21.94 -16.62
C LYS A 84 -17.50 21.43 -18.03
N LEU A 85 -16.46 21.25 -18.84
CA LEU A 85 -16.55 20.68 -20.19
C LEU A 85 -17.19 19.28 -20.21
N PHE A 86 -17.10 18.53 -19.09
CA PHE A 86 -17.68 17.21 -18.89
C PHE A 86 -19.11 17.22 -18.31
N PHE A 87 -19.70 18.39 -18.05
CA PHE A 87 -21.08 18.49 -17.54
C PHE A 87 -22.09 18.66 -18.67
N PRO A 88 -23.40 18.42 -18.47
CA PRO A 88 -24.43 18.74 -19.46
C PRO A 88 -24.56 20.25 -19.72
N PRO A 89 -25.23 20.68 -20.81
CA PRO A 89 -25.79 19.84 -21.89
C PRO A 89 -24.71 19.35 -22.88
N TYR A 90 -24.82 18.10 -23.31
CA TYR A 90 -23.79 17.46 -24.15
C TYR A 90 -24.01 17.73 -25.64
N SER A 91 -23.30 18.73 -26.19
CA SER A 91 -23.22 18.94 -27.65
C SER A 91 -22.40 17.83 -28.31
N LYS A 92 -22.50 17.68 -29.64
CA LYS A 92 -21.69 16.70 -30.41
C LYS A 92 -20.19 16.83 -30.13
N GLN A 93 -19.69 18.05 -29.99
CA GLN A 93 -18.28 18.33 -29.67
C GLN A 93 -17.92 17.95 -28.22
N ARG A 94 -18.78 18.25 -27.25
CA ARG A 94 -18.54 17.85 -25.84
C ARG A 94 -18.61 16.33 -25.68
N ASN A 95 -19.57 15.66 -26.31
CA ASN A 95 -19.64 14.20 -26.33
C ASN A 95 -18.38 13.58 -26.95
N TYR A 96 -17.88 14.15 -28.04
CA TYR A 96 -16.61 13.71 -28.64
C TYR A 96 -15.43 13.87 -27.68
N LEU A 97 -15.30 15.02 -27.01
CA LEU A 97 -14.25 15.29 -26.02
C LEU A 97 -14.33 14.35 -24.80
N VAL A 98 -15.52 14.17 -24.24
CA VAL A 98 -15.75 13.26 -23.11
C VAL A 98 -15.35 11.84 -23.50
N ARG A 99 -15.83 11.36 -24.66
CA ARG A 99 -15.54 10.01 -25.16
C ARG A 99 -14.05 9.81 -25.41
N LYS A 100 -13.39 10.74 -26.11
CA LYS A 100 -11.93 10.74 -26.31
C LYS A 100 -11.17 10.68 -24.98
N THR A 101 -11.56 11.48 -24.00
CA THR A 101 -10.90 11.51 -22.69
C THR A 101 -11.09 10.19 -21.93
N VAL A 102 -12.32 9.64 -21.93
CA VAL A 102 -12.62 8.36 -21.27
C VAL A 102 -11.89 7.21 -21.96
N ASP A 103 -11.87 7.18 -23.29
CA ASP A 103 -11.16 6.15 -24.06
C ASP A 103 -9.64 6.22 -23.85
N MET A 104 -9.09 7.44 -23.67
CA MET A 104 -7.69 7.64 -23.28
C MET A 104 -7.41 7.18 -21.85
N MET A 105 -8.28 7.49 -20.88
CA MET A 105 -8.14 7.04 -19.48
C MET A 105 -8.30 5.53 -19.30
N ARG A 106 -9.04 4.88 -20.20
CA ARG A 106 -9.15 3.41 -20.28
C ARG A 106 -7.87 2.75 -20.80
N LEU A 107 -6.95 3.52 -21.39
CA LEU A 107 -5.66 3.05 -21.91
C LEU A 107 -4.52 3.63 -21.08
N PRO A 108 -4.36 3.12 -19.84
CA PRO A 108 -3.06 2.53 -19.50
C PRO A 108 -3.27 1.30 -18.61
N MET A 109 -3.46 0.13 -19.22
CA MET A 109 -3.23 -1.17 -18.58
C MET A 109 -3.09 -2.29 -19.63
N LEU A 110 -2.20 -2.05 -20.60
CA LEU A 110 -1.34 -3.08 -21.18
C LEU A 110 0.08 -2.51 -21.19
#